data_AF-A0A5E4VKS9-F1
#
_entry.id   AF-A0A5E4VKS9-F1
#
_cell.length_a   1.000
_cell.length_b   1.000
_cell.length_c   1.000
_cell.angle_alpha   90.00
_cell.angle_beta   90.00
_cell.angle_gamma   90.00
#
_symmetry.space_group_name_H-M   'P 1'
#
loop_
_entity.id
_entity.type
_entity.pdbx_description
1 polymer ?
#
loop_
_entity_poly.entity_id
_entity_poly.type
_entity_poly.pdbx_seq_one_letter_code
_entity_poly.pdbx_strand_id
1 'polypeptide(L)'
;MALMITDECINCDVCEPECPNDAISMGVEIYEIDPNKCTECVGHFDEPQCVQVCPVECIPINPEHVETPDQLLAKYTHLQAAKSA
;
A
#
# COMPACT_ATOMS: atom_id res chain seq x y z
N MET A 1 7.57 -0.68 6.19
CA MET A 1 6.59 -1.69 6.59
C MET A 1 5.58 -1.79 5.46
N ALA A 2 5.16 -2.96 5.02
CA ALA A 2 3.98 -2.98 4.17
C ALA A 2 2.74 -2.69 5.04
N LEU A 3 1.72 -2.08 4.46
CA LEU A 3 0.39 -2.10 5.07
C LEU A 3 -0.33 -3.40 4.66
N MET A 4 -1.38 -3.75 5.38
CA MET A 4 -2.29 -4.83 5.01
C MET A 4 -3.74 -4.36 5.12
N ILE A 5 -4.64 -5.01 4.38
CA ILE A 5 -6.09 -4.80 4.51
C ILE A 5 -6.64 -5.97 5.31
N THR A 6 -7.47 -5.67 6.31
CA THR A 6 -8.10 -6.67 7.19
C THR A 6 -9.46 -7.13 6.65
N ASP A 7 -10.03 -8.13 7.30
CA ASP A 7 -11.36 -8.68 7.01
C ASP A 7 -12.52 -7.70 7.27
N GLU A 8 -12.24 -6.55 7.88
CA GLU A 8 -13.18 -5.44 8.02
C GLU A 8 -13.40 -4.66 6.70
N CYS A 9 -12.68 -4.99 5.63
CA CYS A 9 -12.85 -4.38 4.32
C CYS A 9 -14.26 -4.56 3.77
N ILE A 10 -14.86 -3.47 3.29
CA ILE A 10 -16.22 -3.45 2.73
C ILE A 10 -16.26 -3.40 1.19
N ASN A 11 -15.14 -3.61 0.50
CA ASN A 11 -15.05 -3.60 -0.97
C ASN A 11 -15.64 -2.32 -1.61
N CYS A 12 -15.22 -1.16 -1.12
CA CYS A 12 -15.73 0.14 -1.57
C CYS A 12 -14.94 0.78 -2.73
N ASP A 13 -13.90 0.12 -3.24
CA ASP A 13 -13.09 0.50 -4.42
C ASP A 13 -12.28 1.80 -4.32
N VAL A 14 -12.39 2.57 -3.23
CA VAL A 14 -11.75 3.90 -3.13
C VAL A 14 -10.24 3.85 -2.92
N CYS A 15 -9.67 2.76 -2.41
CA CYS A 15 -8.25 2.71 -2.04
C CYS A 15 -7.32 2.27 -3.19
N GLU A 16 -7.81 1.46 -4.14
CA GLU A 16 -7.06 1.00 -5.31
C GLU A 16 -6.49 2.14 -6.17
N PRO A 17 -7.29 3.13 -6.63
CA PRO A 17 -6.79 4.21 -7.49
C PRO A 17 -5.83 5.18 -6.79
N GLU A 18 -5.84 5.20 -5.45
CA GLU A 18 -4.99 6.10 -4.65
C GLU A 18 -3.58 5.55 -4.44
N CYS A 19 -3.33 4.28 -4.75
CA CYS A 19 -2.02 3.67 -4.57
C CYS A 19 -1.07 4.05 -5.73
N PRO A 20 0.01 4.84 -5.49
CA PRO A 20 0.89 5.29 -6.58
C PRO A 20 1.71 4.16 -7.24
N ASN A 21 1.85 3.04 -6.53
CA ASN A 21 2.62 1.87 -6.94
C ASN A 21 1.76 0.72 -7.48
N ASP A 22 0.44 0.92 -7.63
CA ASP A 22 -0.48 -0.14 -8.05
C ASP A 22 -0.33 -1.41 -7.18
N ALA A 23 -0.18 -1.19 -5.86
CA ALA A 23 0.05 -2.23 -4.87
C ALA A 23 -1.24 -2.84 -4.31
N ILE A 24 -2.39 -2.19 -4.55
CA ILE A 24 -3.69 -2.59 -4.03
C ILE A 24 -4.51 -3.16 -5.19
N SER A 25 -5.19 -4.28 -4.97
CA SER A 25 -6.07 -4.89 -5.96
C SER A 25 -7.15 -5.73 -5.30
N MET A 26 -8.27 -5.95 -5.98
CA MET A 26 -9.32 -6.85 -5.50
C MET A 26 -8.80 -8.29 -5.41
N GLY A 27 -8.80 -8.85 -4.20
CA GLY A 27 -8.48 -10.24 -3.92
C GLY A 27 -9.69 -11.17 -4.08
N VAL A 28 -9.66 -12.32 -3.42
CA VAL A 28 -10.76 -13.31 -3.52
C VAL A 28 -12.01 -12.84 -2.78
N GLU A 29 -11.83 -12.23 -1.60
CA GLU A 29 -12.94 -11.81 -0.72
C GLU A 29 -12.90 -10.32 -0.40
N ILE A 30 -11.70 -9.77 -0.25
CA ILE A 30 -11.42 -8.39 0.12
C ILE A 30 -10.33 -7.82 -0.78
N TYR A 31 -10.14 -6.50 -0.73
CA TYR A 31 -8.94 -5.89 -1.29
C TYR A 31 -7.67 -6.40 -0.57
N GLU A 32 -6.60 -6.59 -1.33
CA GLU A 32 -5.31 -7.07 -0.83
C GLU A 32 -4.18 -6.10 -1.22
N ILE A 33 -3.14 -6.02 -0.39
CA ILE A 33 -1.95 -5.20 -0.64
C ILE A 33 -0.77 -6.13 -0.94
N ASP A 34 -0.12 -5.94 -2.09
CA ASP A 34 1.17 -6.57 -2.41
C ASP A 34 2.29 -5.90 -1.60
N PRO A 35 2.91 -6.60 -0.63
CA PRO A 35 3.94 -6.02 0.22
C PRO A 35 5.22 -5.67 -0.57
N ASN A 36 5.43 -6.27 -1.74
CA ASN A 36 6.59 -5.96 -2.59
C ASN A 36 6.45 -4.62 -3.31
N LYS A 37 5.23 -4.08 -3.39
CA LYS A 37 4.93 -2.80 -4.03
C LYS A 37 4.54 -1.70 -3.04
N CYS A 38 4.07 -2.07 -1.85
CA CYS A 38 3.73 -1.12 -0.81
C CYS A 38 5.00 -0.42 -0.27
N THR A 39 5.04 0.91 -0.39
CA THR A 39 6.12 1.74 0.17
C THR A 39 5.64 2.62 1.34
N GLU A 40 4.45 2.36 1.90
CA GLU A 40 3.77 3.29 2.82
C GLU A 40 3.63 4.70 2.24
N CYS A 41 3.56 4.81 0.91
CA CYS A 41 3.65 6.07 0.16
C CYS A 41 4.96 6.86 0.32
N VAL A 42 5.98 6.34 1.03
CA VAL A 42 7.32 6.94 1.11
C VAL A 42 7.86 7.16 -0.30
N GLY A 43 8.37 8.37 -0.54
CA GLY A 43 8.86 8.84 -1.83
C GLY A 43 7.81 9.54 -2.71
N HIS A 44 6.51 9.38 -2.39
CA HIS A 44 5.41 10.06 -3.08
C HIS A 44 4.69 11.08 -2.17
N PHE A 45 4.36 10.67 -0.95
CA PHE A 45 3.58 11.46 0.01
C PHE A 45 4.13 11.26 1.44
N ASP A 46 3.76 12.16 2.35
CA ASP A 46 4.15 12.08 3.76
C ASP A 46 3.31 11.05 4.56
N GLU A 47 2.11 10.73 4.06
CA GLU A 47 1.17 9.81 4.70
C GLU A 47 0.62 8.77 3.69
N PRO A 48 0.23 7.56 4.13
CA PRO A 48 -0.35 6.55 3.26
C PRO A 48 -1.74 6.97 2.74
N GLN A 49 -1.87 7.15 1.43
CA GLN A 49 -3.10 7.65 0.82
C GLN A 49 -4.28 6.69 0.98
N CYS A 50 -4.04 5.37 0.90
CA CYS A 50 -5.08 4.35 1.10
C CYS A 50 -5.72 4.40 2.49
N VAL A 51 -4.94 4.76 3.53
CA VAL A 51 -5.44 4.91 4.90
C VAL A 51 -6.35 6.14 5.00
N GLN A 52 -5.98 7.25 4.36
CA GLN A 52 -6.75 8.51 4.40
C GLN A 52 -8.14 8.38 3.76
N VAL A 53 -8.30 7.50 2.76
CA VAL A 53 -9.57 7.30 2.06
C VAL A 53 -10.39 6.13 2.57
N CYS A 54 -9.84 5.28 3.43
CA CYS A 54 -10.55 4.08 3.90
C CYS A 54 -11.70 4.47 4.86
N PRO A 55 -12.98 4.19 4.52
CA PRO A 55 -14.11 4.64 5.32
C PRO A 55 -14.31 3.86 6.62
N VAL A 56 -13.61 2.73 6.79
CA VAL A 56 -13.72 1.81 7.93
C VAL A 56 -12.38 1.60 8.64
N GLU A 57 -11.36 2.38 8.30
CA GLU A 57 -10.04 2.37 8.96
C GLU A 57 -9.37 0.97 9.05
N CYS A 58 -9.66 0.09 8.08
CA CYS A 58 -9.27 -1.33 8.11
C CYS A 58 -7.85 -1.64 7.55
N ILE A 59 -6.97 -0.63 7.48
CA ILE A 59 -5.64 -0.73 6.83
C ILE A 59 -4.49 -0.48 7.84
N PRO A 60 -4.18 -1.44 8.73
CA PRO A 60 -3.06 -1.32 9.68
C PRO A 60 -1.70 -1.66 9.03
N ILE A 61 -0.64 -1.44 9.82
CA ILE A 61 0.70 -1.96 9.52
C ILE A 61 0.68 -3.49 9.48
N ASN A 62 1.30 -4.08 8.46
CA ASN A 62 1.50 -5.52 8.38
C ASN A 62 2.67 -5.95 9.30
N PRO A 63 2.42 -6.72 10.37
CA PRO A 63 3.46 -7.14 11.30
C PRO A 63 4.47 -8.13 10.68
N GLU A 64 4.13 -8.81 9.59
CA GLU A 64 5.01 -9.75 8.90
C GLU A 64 5.98 -9.05 7.94
N HIS A 65 5.71 -7.78 7.62
CA HIS A 65 6.49 -6.99 6.66
C HIS A 65 6.92 -5.67 7.27
N VAL A 66 7.67 -5.71 8.38
CA VAL A 66 8.23 -4.51 9.01
C VAL A 66 9.47 -4.05 8.24
N GLU A 67 9.49 -2.80 7.78
CA GLU A 67 10.60 -2.20 7.03
C GLU A 67 10.86 -0.79 7.54
N THR A 68 12.13 -0.40 7.51
CA THR A 68 12.63 0.93 7.87
C THR A 68 12.37 1.96 6.75
N PRO A 69 12.42 3.28 7.06
CA PRO A 69 12.28 4.33 6.05
C PRO A 69 13.26 4.18 4.87
N ASP A 70 14.51 3.80 5.14
CA ASP A 70 15.53 3.60 4.09
C ASP A 70 15.18 2.43 3.17
N GLN A 71 14.63 1.34 3.71
CA GLN A 71 14.18 0.19 2.92
C GLN A 71 12.98 0.57 2.03
N LEU A 72 12.04 1.35 2.55
CA LEU A 72 10.89 1.84 1.77
C LEU A 72 11.32 2.77 0.64
N LEU A 73 12.27 3.67 0.90
CA LEU A 73 12.82 4.57 -0.11
C LEU A 73 13.61 3.82 -1.19
N ALA A 74 14.36 2.78 -0.81
CA ALA A 74 15.03 1.90 -1.75
C ALA A 74 14.02 1.16 -2.65
N LYS A 75 12.96 0.60 -2.05
CA LYS A 75 11.86 -0.05 -2.78
C LYS A 75 11.19 0.92 -3.76
N TYR A 76 10.82 2.12 -3.31
CA TYR A 76 10.29 3.18 -4.17
C TYR A 76 11.20 3.42 -5.38
N THR A 77 12.50 3.63 -5.14
CA THR A 77 13.47 3.89 -6.20
C THR A 77 13.49 2.75 -7.24
N HIS A 78 13.45 1.50 -6.79
CA HIS A 78 13.39 0.33 -7.67
C HIS A 78 12.10 0.28 -8.50
N LEU A 79 10.94 0.54 -7.90
CA LEU A 79 9.65 0.53 -8.59
C LEU A 79 9.57 1.64 -9.65
N GLN A 80 10.03 2.84 -9.32
CA GLN A 80 10.03 3.96 -10.27
C GLN A 80 10.99 3.76 -11.44
N ALA A 81 12.14 3.14 -11.19
CA ALA A 81 13.06 2.75 -12.25
C ALA A 81 12.43 1.72 -13.20
N ALA A 82 11.68 0.74 -12.65
CA ALA A 82 10.99 -0.26 -13.45
C ALA A 82 9.80 0.31 -14.26
N LYS A 83 9.07 1.29 -13.72
CA LYS A 83 7.93 1.95 -14.40
C LYS A 83 8.35 2.91 -15.52
N SER A 84 9.61 3.35 -15.50
CA SER A 84 10.19 4.27 -16.50
C SER A 84 10.95 3.55 -17.63
N ALA A 85 11.07 2.22 -17.57
CA ALA A 85 11.75 1.38 -18.55
C ALA A 85 10.77 0.79 -19.57
#